data_AF-A0A919U6H0-F1
#
_entry.id   AF-A0A919U6H0-F1
#
_cell.length_a   1.000
_cell.length_b   1.000
_cell.length_c   1.000
_cell.angle_alpha   90.00
_cell.angle_beta   90.00
_cell.angle_gamma   90.00
#
_symmetry.space_group_name_H-M   'P 1'
#
loop_
_entity.id
_entity.type
_entity.pdbx_description
1 polymer ?
#
loop_
_entity_poly.entity_id
_entity_poly.type
_entity_poly.pdbx_seq_one_letter_code
_entity_poly.pdbx_strand_id
1 'polypeptide(L)'
;MTPTLRRTLAAAALAALPVLAAAGPAAAAPQVVVVGEGGRAVAAPDAPTTVQVSGTGFQSVAGGFGGVYVLFGWVDPAAGDGWRPSAGGVSGTQYRYAVDVQGQENAGYQRFVAFPGSTTAVEANGGEVAEDGSWATDLTIPGATLAALDADGGTVEVDCRTVTCGVITIGAHGVANASNESFTPVAFADADVAAAAAAAEPTAEPGAEATGAPAAEPEPDASAASGGPAAADEDAGQGAAPWVVAGSAAAGAAAAGVAGVVGVRTARRRREAEAEGGTTPGAGTAPDDQDQSL
;
A
#
# COMPACT_ATOMS: atom_id res chain seq x y z
N MET A 1 -32.00 60.21 -65.07
CA MET A 1 -33.23 59.41 -64.86
C MET A 1 -32.96 58.47 -63.68
N THR A 2 -33.76 58.62 -62.63
CA THR A 2 -33.92 57.83 -61.39
C THR A 2 -34.18 56.32 -61.65
N PRO A 3 -34.18 55.39 -60.67
CA PRO A 3 -33.99 55.51 -59.20
C PRO A 3 -33.15 54.41 -58.49
N THR A 4 -32.93 54.66 -57.18
CA THR A 4 -32.61 53.84 -55.99
C THR A 4 -32.86 52.32 -55.94
N LEU A 5 -32.04 51.59 -55.15
CA LEU A 5 -32.45 50.68 -54.04
C LEU A 5 -31.20 50.25 -53.24
N ARG A 6 -30.95 50.81 -52.04
CA ARG A 6 -31.35 50.34 -50.70
C ARG A 6 -30.61 49.09 -50.17
N ARG A 7 -29.77 49.36 -49.16
CA ARG A 7 -29.64 48.66 -47.86
C ARG A 7 -29.46 47.13 -47.87
N THR A 8 -28.32 46.70 -47.31
CA THR A 8 -28.29 45.70 -46.22
C THR A 8 -26.94 45.80 -45.48
N LEU A 9 -26.93 46.54 -44.37
CA LEU A 9 -26.06 46.24 -43.23
C LEU A 9 -26.69 45.02 -42.55
N ALA A 10 -26.03 43.86 -42.62
CA ALA A 10 -26.41 42.68 -41.85
C ALA A 10 -25.22 42.29 -40.96
N ALA A 11 -25.48 42.37 -39.66
CA ALA A 11 -24.54 42.16 -38.57
C ALA A 11 -23.93 40.74 -38.61
N ALA A 12 -22.60 40.67 -38.66
CA ALA A 12 -21.86 39.46 -38.32
C ALA A 12 -21.63 39.43 -36.80
N ALA A 13 -22.63 38.95 -36.06
CA ALA A 13 -22.49 38.57 -34.66
C ALA A 13 -22.92 37.11 -34.54
N LEU A 14 -22.02 36.18 -34.89
CA LEU A 14 -22.22 34.75 -34.66
C LEU A 14 -21.35 34.30 -33.47
N ALA A 15 -22.03 34.19 -32.33
CA ALA A 15 -21.89 33.19 -31.27
C ALA A 15 -20.47 32.75 -30.87
N ALA A 16 -19.93 33.41 -29.84
CA ALA A 16 -19.02 32.75 -28.91
C ALA A 16 -19.86 31.87 -27.98
N LEU A 17 -19.91 30.56 -28.24
CA LEU A 17 -20.46 29.57 -27.31
C LEU A 17 -19.45 29.43 -26.15
N PRO A 18 -19.84 29.67 -24.89
CA PRO A 18 -19.01 29.26 -23.78
C PRO A 18 -19.14 27.74 -23.66
N VAL A 19 -18.04 27.03 -23.93
CA VAL A 19 -17.89 25.64 -23.51
C VAL A 19 -17.78 25.66 -21.99
N LEU A 20 -18.93 25.61 -21.29
CA LEU A 20 -18.93 25.21 -19.89
C LEU A 20 -18.63 23.71 -19.88
N ALA A 21 -17.35 23.37 -19.79
CA ALA A 21 -16.96 22.06 -19.29
C ALA A 21 -17.58 21.93 -17.90
N ALA A 22 -18.53 21.00 -17.74
CA ALA A 22 -18.99 20.60 -16.43
C ALA A 22 -17.75 20.07 -15.67
N ALA A 23 -17.20 20.89 -14.78
CA ALA A 23 -16.26 20.39 -13.80
C ALA A 23 -17.04 19.36 -12.99
N GLY A 24 -16.68 18.07 -13.16
CA GLY A 24 -17.16 17.03 -12.26
C GLY A 24 -16.80 17.41 -10.81
N PRO A 25 -17.43 16.78 -9.82
CA PRO A 25 -17.02 16.98 -8.44
C PRO A 25 -15.51 16.76 -8.35
N ALA A 26 -14.80 17.75 -7.80
CA ALA A 26 -13.39 17.60 -7.53
C ALA A 26 -13.24 16.46 -6.53
N ALA A 27 -12.92 15.26 -7.02
CA ALA A 27 -12.53 14.17 -6.15
C ALA A 27 -11.31 14.67 -5.36
N ALA A 28 -11.46 14.76 -4.05
CA ALA A 28 -10.33 15.07 -3.19
C ALA A 28 -9.24 14.02 -3.45
N ALA A 29 -7.99 14.44 -3.58
CA ALA A 29 -6.89 13.48 -3.70
C ALA A 29 -6.92 12.53 -2.49
N PRO A 30 -6.66 11.23 -2.67
CA PRO A 30 -6.68 10.27 -1.58
C PRO A 30 -5.70 10.72 -0.49
N GLN A 31 -6.18 10.79 0.74
CA GLN A 31 -5.38 11.13 1.91
C GLN A 31 -5.40 9.99 2.90
N VAL A 32 -4.23 9.63 3.41
CA VAL A 32 -4.06 8.57 4.40
C VAL A 32 -3.44 9.15 5.66
N VAL A 33 -4.02 8.79 6.80
CA VAL A 33 -3.50 9.10 8.13
C VAL A 33 -3.06 7.81 8.78
N VAL A 34 -1.83 7.81 9.29
CA VAL A 34 -1.25 6.69 10.05
C VAL A 34 -1.07 7.12 11.49
N VAL A 35 -1.71 6.39 12.40
CA VAL A 35 -1.67 6.62 13.85
C VAL A 35 -1.02 5.42 14.50
N GLY A 36 0.24 5.58 14.86
CA GLY A 36 1.03 4.66 15.67
C GLY A 36 1.31 5.25 17.05
N GLU A 37 2.54 5.06 17.53
CA GLU A 37 2.92 5.44 18.88
C GLU A 37 2.84 6.97 19.13
N GLY A 38 2.20 7.34 20.23
CA GLY A 38 1.99 8.75 20.59
C GLY A 38 1.10 9.52 19.61
N GLY A 39 0.28 8.82 18.83
CA GLY A 39 -0.64 9.45 17.87
C GLY A 39 0.00 9.87 16.55
N ARG A 40 1.23 9.41 16.25
CA ARG A 40 2.00 9.82 15.07
C ARG A 40 2.27 8.65 14.14
N ALA A 41 2.67 8.94 12.90
CA ALA A 41 3.15 7.94 11.94
C ALA A 41 4.56 7.44 12.30
N VAL A 42 4.70 6.80 13.46
CA VAL A 42 5.95 6.25 14.00
C VAL A 42 5.78 4.78 14.33
N ALA A 43 6.77 3.97 13.97
CA ALA A 43 6.87 2.55 14.30
C ALA A 43 8.19 2.21 15.00
N ALA A 44 8.19 1.11 15.75
CA ALA A 44 9.41 0.61 16.39
C ALA A 44 10.39 0.05 15.33
N PRO A 45 11.70 0.33 15.44
CA PRO A 45 12.67 -0.10 14.44
C PRO A 45 12.89 -1.62 14.43
N ASP A 46 12.81 -2.27 15.60
CA ASP A 46 13.28 -3.65 15.78
C ASP A 46 12.17 -4.63 16.22
N ALA A 47 10.90 -4.19 16.18
CA ALA A 47 9.76 -5.01 16.56
C ALA A 47 8.51 -4.66 15.72
N PRO A 48 7.62 -5.64 15.48
CA PRO A 48 6.35 -5.37 14.82
C PRO A 48 5.52 -4.33 15.59
N THR A 49 4.98 -3.36 14.86
CA THR A 49 4.12 -2.31 15.39
C THR A 49 2.77 -2.34 14.67
N THR A 50 1.67 -2.49 15.40
CA THR A 50 0.33 -2.28 14.84
C THR A 50 0.00 -0.81 14.85
N VAL A 51 -0.39 -0.27 13.70
CA VAL A 51 -0.82 1.12 13.52
C VAL A 51 -2.26 1.15 13.01
N GLN A 52 -3.02 2.15 13.43
CA GLN A 52 -4.31 2.44 12.81
C GLN A 52 -4.06 3.26 11.55
N VAL A 53 -4.59 2.79 10.43
CA VAL A 53 -4.55 3.51 9.14
C VAL A 53 -5.98 3.89 8.77
N SER A 54 -6.18 5.13 8.36
CA SER A 54 -7.46 5.60 7.84
C SER A 54 -7.26 6.38 6.55
N GLY A 55 -8.23 6.30 5.65
CA GLY A 55 -8.24 7.01 4.38
C GLY A 55 -9.49 7.86 4.19
N THR A 56 -9.35 8.94 3.43
CA THR A 56 -10.46 9.79 2.95
C THR A 56 -10.19 10.24 1.51
N GLY A 57 -11.23 10.60 0.77
CA GLY A 57 -11.11 11.02 -0.63
C GLY A 57 -10.84 9.86 -1.61
N PHE A 58 -10.98 8.61 -1.15
CA PHE A 58 -10.85 7.45 -2.04
C PHE A 58 -12.10 7.30 -2.90
N GLN A 59 -11.94 6.76 -4.10
CA GLN A 59 -13.09 6.34 -4.89
C GLN A 59 -13.78 5.17 -4.19
N SER A 60 -15.11 5.22 -4.10
CA SER A 60 -15.96 4.10 -3.68
C SER A 60 -16.92 3.74 -4.81
N VAL A 61 -16.95 2.46 -5.20
CA VAL A 61 -17.76 1.99 -6.34
C VAL A 61 -18.68 0.88 -5.89
N ALA A 62 -19.97 1.17 -5.69
CA ALA A 62 -20.95 0.15 -5.33
C ALA A 62 -21.01 -0.98 -6.36
N GLY A 63 -20.86 -2.22 -5.89
CA GLY A 63 -20.76 -3.43 -6.72
C GLY A 63 -19.47 -3.53 -7.56
N GLY A 64 -18.52 -2.60 -7.38
CA GLY A 64 -17.27 -2.56 -8.12
C GLY A 64 -16.36 -3.75 -7.76
N PHE A 65 -15.58 -4.23 -8.74
CA PHE A 65 -14.58 -5.27 -8.50
C PHE A 65 -13.41 -4.74 -7.67
N GLY A 66 -12.98 -5.49 -6.66
CA GLY A 66 -11.83 -5.14 -5.83
C GLY A 66 -12.14 -4.08 -4.78
N GLY A 67 -11.27 -3.07 -4.71
CA GLY A 67 -11.21 -2.07 -3.65
C GLY A 67 -9.81 -1.47 -3.53
N VAL A 68 -9.31 -1.33 -2.31
CA VAL A 68 -8.00 -0.74 -1.98
C VAL A 68 -7.14 -1.78 -1.26
N TYR A 69 -5.92 -2.01 -1.75
CA TYR A 69 -4.88 -2.63 -0.94
C TYR A 69 -4.17 -1.56 -0.13
N VAL A 70 -3.99 -1.82 1.16
CA VAL A 70 -3.19 -1.01 2.08
C VAL A 70 -1.97 -1.84 2.48
N LEU A 71 -0.79 -1.35 2.15
CA LEU A 71 0.47 -2.10 2.19
C LEU A 71 1.51 -1.29 2.95
N PHE A 72 2.44 -1.94 3.64
CA PHE A 72 3.64 -1.26 4.16
C PHE A 72 4.86 -1.54 3.28
N GLY A 73 5.57 -0.49 2.86
CA GLY A 73 6.66 -0.66 1.91
C GLY A 73 7.41 0.61 1.55
N TRP A 74 8.14 0.53 0.45
CA TRP A 74 8.97 1.58 -0.12
C TRP A 74 8.51 1.93 -1.53
N VAL A 75 8.64 3.22 -1.88
CA VAL A 75 8.46 3.73 -3.24
C VAL A 75 9.76 4.34 -3.72
N ASP A 76 10.09 4.13 -4.99
CA ASP A 76 11.30 4.68 -5.60
C ASP A 76 11.19 6.21 -5.72
N PRO A 77 12.01 6.98 -4.98
CA PRO A 77 11.94 8.43 -5.06
C PRO A 77 12.33 8.95 -6.46
N ALA A 78 13.12 8.21 -7.23
CA ALA A 78 13.48 8.58 -8.59
C ALA A 78 12.30 8.48 -9.57
N ALA A 79 11.26 7.72 -9.23
CA ALA A 79 10.08 7.56 -10.06
C ALA A 79 9.11 8.75 -9.94
N GLY A 80 9.22 9.60 -8.91
CA GLY A 80 8.21 10.62 -8.63
C GLY A 80 6.83 9.97 -8.47
N ASP A 81 5.80 10.46 -9.17
CA ASP A 81 4.49 9.78 -9.22
C ASP A 81 4.47 8.51 -10.09
N GLY A 82 5.53 8.22 -10.84
CA GLY A 82 5.66 7.06 -11.73
C GLY A 82 5.75 5.71 -11.02
N TRP A 83 5.80 5.66 -9.68
CA TRP A 83 5.68 4.40 -8.93
C TRP A 83 4.26 3.83 -8.96
N ARG A 84 3.26 4.70 -9.15
CA ARG A 84 1.85 4.33 -9.12
C ARG A 84 1.53 3.34 -10.24
N PRO A 85 0.76 2.27 -9.97
CA PRO A 85 0.28 1.37 -11.02
C PRO A 85 -0.47 2.11 -12.15
N SER A 86 -1.30 3.11 -11.82
CA SER A 86 -1.97 3.95 -12.83
C SER A 86 -1.03 4.81 -13.69
N ALA A 87 0.21 5.02 -13.23
CA ALA A 87 1.27 5.72 -13.96
C ALA A 87 2.29 4.77 -14.62
N GLY A 88 2.01 3.46 -14.63
CA GLY A 88 2.88 2.44 -15.22
C GLY A 88 3.95 1.89 -14.28
N GLY A 89 3.90 2.22 -12.99
CA GLY A 89 4.80 1.65 -11.99
C GLY A 89 4.53 0.17 -11.74
N VAL A 90 5.59 -0.57 -11.42
CA VAL A 90 5.58 -2.03 -11.29
C VAL A 90 6.14 -2.45 -9.95
N SER A 91 5.42 -3.36 -9.27
CA SER A 91 5.88 -3.97 -8.02
C SER A 91 7.23 -4.67 -8.21
N GLY A 92 8.08 -4.61 -7.20
CA GLY A 92 9.44 -5.15 -7.27
C GLY A 92 10.44 -4.23 -7.97
N THR A 93 9.98 -3.10 -8.56
CA THR A 93 10.86 -2.10 -9.18
C THR A 93 10.61 -0.71 -8.63
N GLN A 94 9.56 -0.01 -9.06
CA GLN A 94 9.26 1.35 -8.59
C GLN A 94 8.57 1.39 -7.23
N TYR A 95 7.99 0.28 -6.79
CA TYR A 95 7.52 0.13 -5.42
C TYR A 95 7.72 -1.30 -4.94
N ARG A 96 7.91 -1.47 -3.64
CA ARG A 96 8.11 -2.75 -2.96
C ARG A 96 7.33 -2.72 -1.65
N TYR A 97 6.79 -3.84 -1.22
CA TYR A 97 6.06 -3.94 0.04
C TYR A 97 6.36 -5.24 0.76
N ALA A 98 6.12 -5.25 2.06
CA ALA A 98 6.37 -6.38 2.93
C ALA A 98 5.59 -7.62 2.46
N VAL A 99 6.32 -8.71 2.26
CA VAL A 99 5.74 -10.01 1.91
C VAL A 99 4.87 -10.50 3.05
N ASP A 100 3.66 -10.94 2.70
CA ASP A 100 2.72 -11.56 3.62
C ASP A 100 2.10 -12.79 2.95
N VAL A 101 1.44 -13.64 3.72
CA VAL A 101 0.65 -14.74 3.17
C VAL A 101 -0.62 -14.18 2.51
N GLN A 102 -1.02 -14.78 1.39
CA GLN A 102 -2.28 -14.44 0.74
C GLN A 102 -3.44 -15.07 1.52
N GLY A 103 -4.43 -14.26 1.88
CA GLY A 103 -5.61 -14.69 2.61
C GLY A 103 -5.99 -13.71 3.72
N GLN A 104 -7.17 -13.94 4.31
CA GLN A 104 -7.68 -13.08 5.38
C GLN A 104 -6.80 -13.16 6.64
N GLU A 105 -6.29 -14.36 6.93
CA GLU A 105 -5.43 -14.67 8.06
C GLU A 105 -3.97 -14.48 7.64
N ASN A 106 -3.49 -13.24 7.75
CA ASN A 106 -2.13 -12.87 7.40
C ASN A 106 -1.41 -12.16 8.57
N ALA A 107 -0.10 -11.93 8.46
CA ALA A 107 0.69 -11.31 9.52
C ALA A 107 0.32 -9.83 9.76
N GLY A 108 -0.41 -9.25 8.82
CA GLY A 108 -0.97 -7.91 8.92
C GLY A 108 -0.23 -6.86 8.13
N TYR A 109 0.74 -7.25 7.32
CA TYR A 109 1.54 -6.34 6.52
C TYR A 109 0.79 -5.84 5.28
N GLN A 110 -0.32 -6.51 4.96
CA GLN A 110 -1.20 -6.22 3.84
C GLN A 110 -2.67 -6.30 4.29
N ARG A 111 -3.46 -5.31 3.91
CA ARG A 111 -4.91 -5.27 4.14
C ARG A 111 -5.65 -5.04 2.84
N PHE A 112 -6.78 -5.73 2.69
CA PHE A 112 -7.71 -5.48 1.61
C PHE A 112 -8.99 -4.84 2.15
N VAL A 113 -9.24 -3.61 1.73
CA VAL A 113 -10.47 -2.86 1.98
C VAL A 113 -11.33 -2.94 0.73
N ALA A 114 -12.44 -3.67 0.78
CA ALA A 114 -13.28 -3.89 -0.40
C ALA A 114 -14.14 -2.67 -0.74
N PHE A 115 -14.56 -2.55 -1.99
CA PHE A 115 -15.68 -1.68 -2.33
C PHE A 115 -17.02 -2.24 -1.84
N PRO A 116 -18.02 -1.37 -1.61
CA PRO A 116 -19.30 -1.80 -1.09
C PRO A 116 -20.01 -2.76 -2.03
N GLY A 117 -20.27 -3.98 -1.55
CA GLY A 117 -20.90 -5.04 -2.36
C GLY A 117 -20.00 -5.63 -3.45
N SER A 118 -18.67 -5.46 -3.37
CA SER A 118 -17.71 -6.06 -4.30
C SER A 118 -17.83 -7.58 -4.37
N THR A 119 -17.64 -8.15 -5.57
CA THR A 119 -17.62 -9.61 -5.76
C THR A 119 -16.41 -10.28 -5.10
N THR A 120 -15.37 -9.51 -4.75
CA THR A 120 -14.21 -10.01 -4.02
C THR A 120 -14.24 -9.71 -2.52
N ALA A 121 -15.32 -9.11 -2.01
CA ALA A 121 -15.43 -8.72 -0.59
C ALA A 121 -15.23 -9.88 0.41
N VAL A 122 -15.45 -11.13 -0.01
CA VAL A 122 -15.17 -12.33 0.80
C VAL A 122 -13.69 -12.47 1.19
N GLU A 123 -12.79 -11.84 0.46
CA GLU A 123 -11.34 -11.84 0.74
C GLU A 123 -10.92 -10.66 1.62
N ALA A 124 -11.83 -9.72 1.90
CA ALA A 124 -11.52 -8.49 2.63
C ALA A 124 -11.20 -8.80 4.09
N ASN A 125 -10.04 -8.33 4.53
CA ASN A 125 -9.59 -8.39 5.92
C ASN A 125 -9.22 -7.01 6.47
N GLY A 126 -9.47 -5.96 5.67
CA GLY A 126 -9.25 -4.56 6.04
C GLY A 126 -10.53 -3.75 6.23
N GLY A 127 -11.70 -4.35 5.97
CA GLY A 127 -13.00 -3.66 6.02
C GLY A 127 -13.53 -3.31 4.62
N GLU A 128 -14.36 -2.27 4.56
CA GLU A 128 -15.03 -1.81 3.35
C GLU A 128 -14.85 -0.29 3.21
N VAL A 129 -14.73 0.21 1.98
CA VAL A 129 -14.72 1.64 1.67
C VAL A 129 -16.15 2.16 1.78
N ALA A 130 -16.38 3.14 2.62
CA ALA A 130 -17.68 3.79 2.74
C ALA A 130 -18.06 4.53 1.46
N GLU A 131 -19.34 4.87 1.30
CA GLU A 131 -19.85 5.59 0.13
C GLU A 131 -19.16 6.96 -0.08
N ASP A 132 -18.77 7.62 1.01
CA ASP A 132 -18.06 8.91 0.99
C ASP A 132 -16.55 8.78 0.72
N GLY A 133 -16.05 7.56 0.47
CA GLY A 133 -14.63 7.32 0.21
C GLY A 133 -13.77 7.23 1.47
N SER A 134 -14.36 7.14 2.66
CA SER A 134 -13.64 6.90 3.91
C SER A 134 -13.44 5.41 4.20
N TRP A 135 -12.37 5.07 4.91
CA TRP A 135 -12.13 3.72 5.44
C TRP A 135 -11.14 3.76 6.61
N ALA A 136 -11.12 2.70 7.42
CA ALA A 136 -10.12 2.52 8.48
C ALA A 136 -9.76 1.03 8.65
N THR A 137 -8.50 0.75 8.94
CA THR A 137 -7.99 -0.60 9.16
C THR A 137 -6.75 -0.59 10.05
N ASP A 138 -6.45 -1.73 10.68
CA ASP A 138 -5.18 -1.92 11.39
C ASP A 138 -4.15 -2.53 10.44
N LEU A 139 -2.96 -1.94 10.39
CA LEU A 139 -1.83 -2.45 9.62
C LEU A 139 -0.68 -2.79 10.56
N THR A 140 -0.05 -3.95 10.37
CA THR A 140 1.18 -4.30 11.07
C THR A 140 2.36 -3.80 10.24
N ILE A 141 3.28 -3.09 10.87
CA ILE A 141 4.59 -2.72 10.32
C ILE A 141 5.59 -3.70 10.93
N PRO A 142 6.32 -4.52 10.13
CA PRO A 142 7.18 -5.58 10.66
C PRO A 142 8.39 -5.07 11.47
N GLY A 143 8.79 -3.83 11.24
CA GLY A 143 10.02 -3.19 11.73
C GLY A 143 10.63 -2.34 10.61
N ALA A 144 11.79 -1.73 10.88
CA ALA A 144 12.48 -0.88 9.91
C ALA A 144 13.19 -1.68 8.81
N THR A 145 13.27 -3.00 8.94
CA THR A 145 13.80 -3.89 7.90
C THR A 145 12.68 -4.86 7.48
N LEU A 146 12.41 -4.94 6.18
CA LEU A 146 11.36 -5.81 5.63
C LEU A 146 11.86 -6.64 4.45
N ALA A 147 11.32 -7.85 4.31
CA ALA A 147 11.47 -8.64 3.10
C ALA A 147 10.38 -8.22 2.10
N ALA A 148 10.78 -7.87 0.87
CA ALA A 148 9.89 -7.53 -0.23
C ALA A 148 10.16 -8.41 -1.45
N LEU A 149 9.16 -8.59 -2.32
CA LEU A 149 9.38 -9.24 -3.61
C LEU A 149 10.29 -8.40 -4.50
N ASP A 150 11.18 -9.06 -5.22
CA ASP A 150 12.00 -8.41 -6.25
C ASP A 150 11.42 -8.62 -7.66
N ALA A 151 11.84 -7.79 -8.61
CA ALA A 151 11.34 -7.79 -9.98
C ALA A 151 11.53 -9.13 -10.71
N ASP A 152 12.66 -9.79 -10.47
CA ASP A 152 13.02 -11.07 -11.08
C ASP A 152 12.44 -12.28 -10.33
N GLY A 153 11.62 -12.02 -9.30
CA GLY A 153 11.15 -13.01 -8.34
C GLY A 153 12.11 -13.20 -7.15
N GLY A 154 11.66 -13.92 -6.13
CA GLY A 154 12.39 -14.04 -4.85
C GLY A 154 12.18 -12.82 -3.94
N THR A 155 13.01 -12.69 -2.90
CA THR A 155 12.90 -11.59 -1.92
C THR A 155 14.19 -10.80 -1.78
N VAL A 156 14.05 -9.49 -1.67
CA VAL A 156 15.08 -8.51 -1.33
C VAL A 156 14.77 -7.89 0.03
N GLU A 157 15.81 -7.52 0.77
CA GLU A 157 15.69 -6.77 2.01
C GLU A 157 15.61 -5.25 1.71
N VAL A 158 14.64 -4.57 2.33
CA VAL A 158 14.51 -3.11 2.31
C VAL A 158 14.76 -2.60 3.72
N ASP A 159 15.74 -1.70 3.87
CA ASP A 159 16.05 -1.03 5.14
C ASP A 159 15.52 0.42 5.13
N CYS A 160 14.37 0.61 5.80
CA CYS A 160 13.65 1.87 5.95
C CYS A 160 14.40 2.91 6.80
N ARG A 161 15.56 2.57 7.37
CA ARG A 161 16.47 3.57 7.96
C ARG A 161 17.30 4.30 6.90
N THR A 162 17.42 3.71 5.71
CA THR A 162 18.22 4.23 4.59
C THR A 162 17.37 4.75 3.44
N VAL A 163 16.13 4.27 3.33
CA VAL A 163 15.14 4.72 2.34
C VAL A 163 13.83 5.13 3.02
N THR A 164 13.02 5.94 2.37
CA THR A 164 11.71 6.31 2.90
C THR A 164 10.71 5.18 2.68
N CYS A 165 10.30 4.54 3.76
CA CYS A 165 9.17 3.62 3.75
C CYS A 165 7.89 4.31 4.27
N GLY A 166 6.76 3.69 4.02
CA GLY A 166 5.46 4.22 4.38
C GLY A 166 4.32 3.27 4.04
N VAL A 167 3.12 3.74 4.33
CA VAL A 167 1.88 3.08 3.90
C VAL A 167 1.63 3.44 2.44
N ILE A 168 1.51 2.43 1.61
CA ILE A 168 1.16 2.50 0.19
C ILE A 168 -0.30 2.07 0.06
N THR A 169 -1.10 2.86 -0.66
CA THR A 169 -2.39 2.38 -1.17
C THR A 169 -2.33 2.20 -2.67
N ILE A 170 -2.93 1.14 -3.18
CA ILE A 170 -3.11 0.87 -4.60
C ILE A 170 -4.47 0.21 -4.85
N GLY A 171 -4.96 0.24 -6.09
CA GLY A 171 -6.15 -0.51 -6.44
C GLY A 171 -5.95 -2.03 -6.26
N ALA A 172 -6.96 -2.69 -5.70
CA ALA A 172 -6.88 -4.11 -5.39
C ALA A 172 -6.97 -5.00 -6.64
N HIS A 173 -6.45 -6.22 -6.53
CA HIS A 173 -6.51 -7.27 -7.56
C HIS A 173 -6.02 -6.82 -8.96
N GLY A 174 -5.02 -5.94 -8.99
CA GLY A 174 -4.39 -5.48 -10.23
C GLY A 174 -5.13 -4.34 -10.94
N VAL A 175 -6.16 -3.75 -10.32
CA VAL A 175 -6.83 -2.58 -10.86
C VAL A 175 -5.92 -1.35 -10.68
N ALA A 176 -5.48 -0.75 -11.78
CA ALA A 176 -4.81 0.54 -11.76
C ALA A 176 -5.84 1.65 -11.50
N ASN A 177 -5.68 2.42 -10.41
CA ASN A 177 -6.66 3.43 -10.02
C ASN A 177 -5.99 4.60 -9.29
N ALA A 178 -5.71 5.68 -10.02
CA ALA A 178 -5.08 6.88 -9.49
C ALA A 178 -5.82 7.49 -8.29
N SER A 179 -7.15 7.33 -8.22
CA SER A 179 -7.97 7.87 -7.13
C SER A 179 -7.83 7.09 -5.82
N ASN A 180 -7.22 5.91 -5.88
CA ASN A 180 -7.00 5.04 -4.72
C ASN A 180 -5.51 4.80 -4.43
N GLU A 181 -4.63 5.53 -5.13
CA GLU A 181 -3.19 5.38 -5.05
C GLU A 181 -2.56 6.54 -4.27
N SER A 182 -1.89 6.20 -3.17
CA SER A 182 -1.26 7.18 -2.28
C SER A 182 -0.03 6.58 -1.59
N PHE A 183 0.86 7.44 -1.10
CA PHE A 183 1.99 7.06 -0.27
C PHE A 183 2.11 8.00 0.92
N THR A 184 2.09 7.44 2.13
CA THR A 184 2.23 8.18 3.39
C THR A 184 3.45 7.67 4.16
N PRO A 185 4.51 8.49 4.28
CA PRO A 185 5.73 8.09 4.98
C PRO A 185 5.49 7.73 6.45
N VAL A 186 6.27 6.76 6.94
CA VAL A 186 6.32 6.37 8.35
C VAL A 186 7.76 6.51 8.84
N ALA A 187 7.94 7.14 10.00
CA ALA A 187 9.24 7.24 10.65
C ALA A 187 9.48 6.06 11.60
N PHE A 188 10.75 5.79 11.88
CA PHE A 188 11.15 4.78 12.86
C PHE A 188 11.90 5.45 14.01
N ALA A 189 11.46 5.18 15.24
CA ALA A 189 12.08 5.69 16.45
C ALA A 189 11.83 4.75 17.61
N ASP A 190 12.77 4.72 18.57
CA ASP A 190 12.55 4.05 19.84
C ASP A 190 11.49 4.80 20.67
N ALA A 191 10.68 4.05 21.43
CA ALA A 191 9.59 4.58 22.26
C ALA A 191 10.01 5.76 23.16
N ASP A 192 11.22 5.71 23.74
CA ASP A 192 11.77 6.76 24.59
C ASP A 192 12.11 8.05 23.82
N VAL A 193 12.59 7.93 22.58
CA VAL A 193 12.91 9.07 21.70
C VAL A 193 11.63 9.65 21.11
N ALA A 194 10.67 8.79 20.79
CA ALA A 194 9.35 9.15 20.31
C ALA A 194 8.62 10.05 21.33
N ALA A 195 8.56 9.66 22.61
CA ALA A 195 7.92 10.44 23.67
C ALA A 195 8.63 11.79 23.93
N ALA A 196 9.96 11.81 23.89
CA ALA A 196 10.75 13.04 24.07
C ALA A 196 10.54 14.05 22.93
N ALA A 197 10.42 13.59 21.68
CA ALA A 197 10.14 14.46 20.53
C ALA A 197 8.71 15.03 20.56
N ALA A 198 7.73 14.28 21.09
CA ALA A 198 6.36 14.77 21.26
C ALA A 198 6.24 15.83 22.38
N ALA A 199 7.11 15.78 23.39
CA ALA A 199 7.19 16.80 24.44
C ALA A 199 7.92 18.08 24.01
N ALA A 200 8.53 18.10 22.82
CA ALA A 200 9.35 19.19 22.29
C ALA A 200 8.68 19.94 21.12
N GLU A 201 7.35 19.94 21.03
CA GLU A 201 6.68 20.80 20.04
C GLU A 201 6.97 22.29 20.32
N PRO A 202 7.32 23.08 19.28
CA PRO A 202 7.57 24.50 19.45
C PRO A 202 6.27 25.22 19.81
N THR A 203 6.31 25.99 20.89
CA THR A 203 5.25 26.95 21.23
C THR A 203 5.06 27.89 20.04
N ALA A 204 3.91 27.79 19.38
CA ALA A 204 3.52 28.74 18.34
C ALA A 204 3.42 30.14 18.96
N GLU A 205 4.25 31.05 18.47
CA GLU A 205 4.20 32.48 18.79
C GLU A 205 2.92 33.08 18.17
N PRO A 206 2.09 33.83 18.92
CA PRO A 206 0.81 34.29 18.41
C PRO A 206 0.98 35.41 17.37
N GLY A 207 0.77 35.05 16.10
CA GLY A 207 0.71 35.97 14.97
C GLY A 207 -0.67 36.65 14.86
N ALA A 208 -0.63 37.97 14.99
CA ALA A 208 -1.68 38.98 14.88
C ALA A 208 -2.97 38.67 14.09
N GLU A 209 -4.08 39.08 14.71
CA GLU A 209 -5.43 39.23 14.16
C GLU A 209 -5.45 40.09 12.88
N ALA A 210 -6.17 39.62 11.85
CA ALA A 210 -6.73 40.45 10.80
C ALA A 210 -8.25 40.41 10.89
N THR A 211 -8.81 41.57 11.21
CA THR A 211 -10.22 41.87 11.49
C THR A 211 -11.02 42.10 10.20
N GLY A 212 -12.16 41.39 10.04
CA GLY A 212 -13.43 41.78 9.37
C GLY A 212 -13.42 42.23 7.89
N ALA A 213 -14.43 42.08 7.05
CA ALA A 213 -15.85 41.68 7.09
C ALA A 213 -16.39 41.85 5.63
N PRO A 214 -17.70 41.75 5.31
CA PRO A 214 -18.62 40.63 5.48
C PRO A 214 -19.32 40.21 4.15
N ALA A 215 -20.19 39.20 4.30
CA ALA A 215 -21.06 38.54 3.34
C ALA A 215 -22.06 39.42 2.56
N ALA A 216 -22.52 38.88 1.43
CA ALA A 216 -23.80 39.23 0.82
C ALA A 216 -24.47 37.99 0.18
N GLU A 217 -25.60 37.61 0.76
CA GLU A 217 -26.74 36.85 0.17
C GLU A 217 -28.00 37.51 0.82
N PRO A 218 -29.26 37.48 0.29
CA PRO A 218 -29.84 36.38 -0.49
C PRO A 218 -30.93 36.65 -1.58
N GLU A 219 -31.20 35.57 -2.34
CA GLU A 219 -32.51 35.03 -2.80
C GLU A 219 -33.40 35.79 -3.84
N PRO A 220 -34.45 35.16 -4.44
CA PRO A 220 -34.82 33.72 -4.56
C PRO A 220 -35.27 33.29 -5.99
N ASP A 221 -35.62 32.00 -6.12
CA ASP A 221 -36.88 31.45 -6.71
C ASP A 221 -36.79 30.28 -7.73
N ALA A 222 -37.39 29.18 -7.27
CA ALA A 222 -38.20 28.14 -7.92
C ALA A 222 -37.89 27.62 -9.34
N SER A 223 -37.74 26.30 -9.47
CA SER A 223 -38.87 25.39 -9.72
C SER A 223 -38.39 23.98 -10.14
N ALA A 224 -39.12 22.97 -9.67
CA ALA A 224 -38.88 21.55 -9.88
C ALA A 224 -39.26 21.08 -11.30
N ALA A 225 -38.57 20.05 -11.81
CA ALA A 225 -39.19 18.99 -12.61
C ALA A 225 -38.30 17.74 -12.70
N SER A 226 -38.93 16.62 -12.39
CA SER A 226 -38.51 15.23 -12.52
C SER A 226 -38.27 14.76 -13.96
N GLY A 227 -37.31 13.83 -14.15
CA GLY A 227 -37.22 13.00 -15.34
C GLY A 227 -36.09 11.97 -15.30
N GLY A 228 -36.41 10.70 -15.03
CA GLY A 228 -35.68 9.57 -15.64
C GLY A 228 -36.11 9.38 -17.10
N PRO A 229 -35.56 8.44 -17.91
CA PRO A 229 -34.99 7.15 -17.47
C PRO A 229 -33.73 6.66 -18.25
N ALA A 230 -33.32 5.45 -17.88
CA ALA A 230 -32.84 4.33 -18.71
C ALA A 230 -31.36 4.23 -19.15
N ALA A 231 -30.75 3.20 -18.56
CA ALA A 231 -29.79 2.21 -19.07
C ALA A 231 -29.60 2.10 -20.60
N ALA A 232 -28.34 1.84 -20.99
CA ALA A 232 -27.98 0.84 -21.98
C ALA A 232 -26.52 0.38 -21.77
N ASP A 233 -26.35 -0.91 -22.05
CA ASP A 233 -25.28 -1.85 -21.74
C ASP A 233 -23.97 -1.73 -22.56
N GLU A 234 -22.94 -2.34 -21.96
CA GLU A 234 -21.89 -3.23 -22.52
C GLU A 234 -21.13 -2.83 -23.81
N ASP A 235 -19.79 -2.83 -23.77
CA ASP A 235 -19.00 -4.06 -24.03
C ASP A 235 -17.50 -3.84 -23.77
N ALA A 236 -16.84 -4.96 -23.55
CA ALA A 236 -15.56 -5.22 -22.94
C ALA A 236 -14.32 -4.94 -23.81
N GLY A 237 -13.19 -4.84 -23.10
CA GLY A 237 -11.85 -4.89 -23.68
C GLY A 237 -10.83 -5.31 -22.62
N GLN A 238 -10.88 -6.58 -22.21
CA GLN A 238 -9.92 -7.20 -21.29
C GLN A 238 -8.47 -7.04 -21.77
N GLY A 239 -7.65 -6.35 -20.98
CA GLY A 239 -6.20 -6.49 -20.97
C GLY A 239 -5.76 -7.27 -19.73
N ALA A 240 -5.92 -8.59 -19.73
CA ALA A 240 -5.41 -9.46 -18.67
C ALA A 240 -3.92 -9.75 -18.92
N ALA A 241 -3.04 -9.17 -18.10
CA ALA A 241 -1.66 -9.62 -17.98
C ALA A 241 -1.59 -10.79 -16.97
N PRO A 242 -0.83 -11.87 -17.25
CA PRO A 242 -0.89 -13.11 -16.49
C PRO A 242 -0.09 -13.04 -15.19
N TRP A 243 -0.75 -13.24 -14.06
CA TRP A 243 -0.09 -13.70 -12.83
C TRP A 243 0.09 -15.22 -12.94
N VAL A 244 1.31 -15.69 -12.69
CA VAL A 244 1.70 -17.10 -12.82
C VAL A 244 0.99 -17.94 -11.76
N VAL A 245 0.09 -18.82 -12.22
CA VAL A 245 -0.43 -19.94 -11.46
C VAL A 245 0.63 -21.05 -11.45
N ALA A 246 1.38 -21.19 -10.37
CA ALA A 246 2.16 -22.39 -10.11
C ALA A 246 1.23 -23.47 -9.54
N GLY A 247 0.48 -24.13 -10.43
CA GLY A 247 -0.35 -25.29 -10.14
C GLY A 247 0.49 -26.57 -10.02
N SER A 248 0.22 -27.33 -8.98
CA SER A 248 0.84 -28.62 -8.66
C SER A 248 0.48 -29.73 -9.66
N ALA A 249 1.45 -30.57 -10.03
CA ALA A 249 1.20 -31.93 -10.50
C ALA A 249 2.43 -32.84 -10.27
N ALA A 250 2.47 -33.54 -9.14
CA ALA A 250 3.10 -34.85 -9.02
C ALA A 250 2.59 -35.55 -7.75
N ALA A 251 1.44 -36.22 -7.87
CA ALA A 251 1.05 -37.24 -6.90
C ALA A 251 1.81 -38.53 -7.25
N GLY A 252 2.64 -39.01 -6.31
CA GLY A 252 3.43 -40.23 -6.46
C GLY A 252 4.24 -40.58 -5.22
N ALA A 253 3.55 -40.86 -4.11
CA ALA A 253 3.94 -41.69 -2.95
C ALA A 253 5.38 -41.63 -2.40
N ALA A 254 5.55 -41.10 -1.17
CA ALA A 254 6.19 -41.81 -0.05
C ALA A 254 6.06 -40.99 1.25
N ALA A 255 5.59 -41.66 2.31
CA ALA A 255 5.56 -41.13 3.66
C ALA A 255 6.97 -41.00 4.24
N ALA A 256 7.30 -39.83 4.82
CA ALA A 256 8.23 -39.57 5.93
C ALA A 256 8.74 -38.12 5.83
N GLY A 257 8.67 -37.32 6.90
CA GLY A 257 9.32 -36.00 6.82
C GLY A 257 9.16 -34.96 7.92
N VAL A 258 8.56 -35.22 9.09
CA VAL A 258 8.74 -34.30 10.24
C VAL A 258 10.05 -34.65 10.96
N ALA A 259 11.19 -34.41 10.30
CA ALA A 259 12.54 -34.55 10.87
C ALA A 259 13.66 -33.79 10.10
N GLY A 260 13.32 -32.88 9.17
CA GLY A 260 14.29 -32.31 8.23
C GLY A 260 15.07 -31.07 8.68
N VAL A 261 14.50 -30.22 9.55
CA VAL A 261 15.09 -28.89 9.83
C VAL A 261 16.08 -28.90 11.01
N VAL A 262 16.03 -29.93 11.87
CA VAL A 262 17.00 -30.10 12.97
C VAL A 262 18.30 -30.77 12.48
N GLY A 263 18.24 -31.66 11.49
CA GLY A 263 19.40 -32.41 10.99
C GLY A 263 20.41 -31.58 10.20
N VAL A 264 19.96 -30.54 9.49
CA VAL A 264 20.86 -29.71 8.67
C VAL A 264 21.72 -28.77 9.55
N ARG A 265 21.21 -28.32 10.71
CA ARG A 265 21.97 -27.51 11.67
C ARG A 265 22.99 -28.31 12.48
N THR A 266 22.70 -29.56 12.84
CA THR A 266 23.64 -30.42 13.57
C THR A 266 24.78 -30.95 12.68
N ALA A 267 24.51 -31.23 11.40
CA ALA A 267 25.54 -31.64 10.45
C ALA A 267 26.56 -30.54 10.14
N ARG A 268 26.14 -29.26 10.13
CA ARG A 268 27.02 -28.11 9.91
C ARG A 268 27.96 -27.87 11.11
N ARG A 269 27.43 -27.92 12.34
CA ARG A 269 28.25 -27.76 13.56
C ARG A 269 29.28 -28.86 13.77
N ARG A 270 28.99 -30.09 13.31
CA ARG A 270 29.93 -31.22 13.43
C ARG A 270 31.13 -31.07 12.48
N ARG A 271 30.93 -30.54 11.27
CA ARG A 271 32.02 -30.27 10.32
C ARG A 271 32.91 -29.10 10.75
N GLU A 272 32.33 -28.11 11.43
CA GLU A 272 33.07 -26.98 12.00
C GLU A 272 33.93 -27.43 13.21
N ALA A 273 33.44 -28.37 14.04
CA ALA A 273 34.23 -28.96 15.14
C ALA A 273 35.32 -29.95 14.68
N GLU A 274 35.11 -30.67 13.57
CA GLU A 274 36.11 -31.57 12.98
C GLU A 274 37.23 -30.82 12.24
N ALA A 275 37.02 -29.55 11.87
CA ALA A 275 38.03 -28.69 11.26
C ALA A 275 39.02 -28.07 12.28
N GLU A 276 38.63 -27.97 13.55
CA GLU A 276 39.45 -27.35 14.61
C GLU A 276 40.28 -28.36 15.44
N GLY A 277 40.04 -29.67 15.29
CA GLY A 277 40.67 -30.72 16.12
C GLY A 277 41.92 -31.40 15.55
N GLY A 278 42.40 -31.01 14.36
CA GLY A 278 43.48 -31.70 13.64
C GLY A 278 44.89 -31.19 13.94
N THR A 279 45.39 -31.31 15.17
CA THR A 279 46.84 -31.24 15.45
C THR A 279 47.20 -32.22 16.57
N THR A 280 47.73 -33.36 16.19
CA THR A 280 48.27 -34.37 17.11
C THR A 280 49.80 -34.26 17.18
N PRO A 281 50.43 -34.06 18.34
CA PRO A 281 51.80 -34.46 18.59
C PRO A 281 51.84 -35.91 19.10
N GLY A 282 52.81 -36.68 18.60
CA GLY A 282 52.94 -38.10 18.89
C GLY A 282 53.79 -38.46 20.13
N ALA A 283 53.95 -39.78 20.23
CA ALA A 283 54.92 -40.57 21.01
C ALA A 283 54.62 -40.84 22.50
N GLY A 284 54.55 -42.14 22.84
CA GLY A 284 54.59 -42.62 24.22
C GLY A 284 54.06 -44.03 24.45
N THR A 285 54.84 -45.03 24.02
CA THR A 285 55.12 -46.36 24.63
C THR A 285 54.11 -47.02 25.60
N ALA A 286 53.72 -48.26 25.31
CA ALA A 286 53.09 -49.27 26.20
C ALA A 286 54.10 -49.83 27.23
N PRO A 287 53.83 -50.87 28.08
CA PRO A 287 52.61 -51.66 28.29
C PRO A 287 52.29 -51.96 29.79
N ASP A 288 51.34 -52.89 29.98
CA ASP A 288 51.25 -53.93 31.03
C ASP A 288 50.13 -53.88 32.09
N ASP A 289 49.55 -55.08 32.18
CA ASP A 289 49.05 -55.82 33.34
C ASP A 289 47.72 -55.48 34.03
N GLN A 290 46.80 -56.43 33.79
CA GLN A 290 46.15 -57.28 34.80
C GLN A 290 44.94 -56.77 35.60
N ASP A 291 44.03 -57.74 35.73
CA ASP A 291 43.29 -58.12 36.91
C ASP A 291 41.96 -57.44 37.27
N GLN A 292 40.92 -58.26 37.04
CA GLN A 292 39.92 -58.71 37.99
C GLN A 292 38.68 -57.86 38.32
N SER A 293 37.55 -58.45 37.93
CA SER A 293 36.49 -58.94 38.82
C SER A 293 36.03 -58.01 39.95
N LEU A 294 34.82 -57.44 39.80
CA LEU A 294 33.57 -57.91 40.44
C LEU A 294 32.39 -57.03 39.99
#